data_AF-A0A7W3VKF1-F1
#
_entry.id   AF-A0A7W3VKF1-F1
#
_cell.length_a   1.000
_cell.length_b   1.000
_cell.length_c   1.000
_cell.angle_alpha   90.00
_cell.angle_beta   90.00
_cell.angle_gamma   90.00
#
_symmetry.space_group_name_H-M   'P 1'
#
loop_
_entity.id
_entity.type
_entity.pdbx_description
1 polymer ?
#
loop_
_entity_poly.entity_id
_entity_poly.type
_entity_poly.pdbx_seq_one_letter_code
_entity_poly.pdbx_strand_id
1 'polypeptide(L)'
;MMRIVYRILCYLVVPLLVGVIVRNGFNSFPITVTCSIKDYTGLDCPGCGGQRAIDALLKGKLKQAFYFNQLIYVYLGVLGYIYILFVETYLIKNKVFKQRFGFANWFVISFISLILLFFIIRNL
;
A
#
# COMPACT_ATOMS: atom_id res chain seq x y z
N MET A 1 22.37 18.09 10.53
CA MET A 1 21.10 18.58 11.11
C MET A 1 19.94 18.52 10.13
N MET A 2 19.97 19.19 8.96
CA MET A 2 18.82 19.21 8.03
C MET A 2 18.35 17.83 7.53
N ARG A 3 19.27 16.91 7.19
CA ARG A 3 18.89 15.56 6.72
C ARG A 3 18.10 14.75 7.77
N ILE A 4 18.39 14.94 9.05
CA ILE A 4 17.68 14.26 10.15
C ILE A 4 16.27 14.81 10.29
N VAL A 5 16.11 16.14 10.18
CA VAL A 5 14.79 16.80 10.19
C VAL A 5 13.92 16.32 9.03
N TYR A 6 14.47 16.23 7.81
CA TYR A 6 13.74 15.69 6.65
C TYR A 6 13.32 14.23 6.84
N ARG A 7 14.18 13.39 7.44
CA ARG A 7 13.82 12.00 7.76
C ARG A 7 12.69 11.92 8.77
N ILE A 8 12.74 12.71 9.83
CA ILE A 8 11.66 12.77 10.85
C ILE A 8 10.36 13.23 10.19
N LEU A 9 10.42 14.30 9.39
CA LEU A 9 9.24 14.86 8.72
C LEU A 9 8.64 13.87 7.71
N CYS A 10 9.45 13.25 6.85
CA CYS A 10 8.96 12.29 5.86
C CYS A 10 8.54 10.96 6.49
N TYR A 11 9.24 10.42 7.48
CA TYR A 11 8.92 9.09 8.02
C TYR A 11 7.87 9.08 9.11
N LEU A 12 7.62 10.22 9.78
CA LEU A 12 6.62 10.30 10.85
C LEU A 12 5.48 11.23 10.48
N VAL A 13 5.78 12.48 10.11
CA VAL A 13 4.74 13.51 9.94
C VAL A 13 3.88 13.24 8.70
N VAL A 14 4.49 12.92 7.56
CA VAL A 14 3.75 12.68 6.31
C VAL A 14 2.83 11.44 6.42
N PRO A 15 3.28 10.25 6.84
CA PRO A 15 2.41 9.09 7.02
C PRO A 15 1.29 9.33 8.03
N LEU A 16 1.58 10.04 9.12
CA LEU A 16 0.56 10.42 10.11
C LEU A 16 -0.52 11.30 9.49
N LEU A 17 -0.11 12.36 8.77
CA LEU A 17 -1.04 13.26 8.09
C LEU A 17 -1.89 12.51 7.05
N VAL A 18 -1.25 11.67 6.22
CA VAL A 18 -1.97 10.83 5.25
C VAL A 18 -2.96 9.91 5.97
N GLY A 19 -2.56 9.25 7.06
CA GLY A 19 -3.44 8.40 7.86
C GLY A 19 -4.66 9.15 8.41
N VAL A 20 -4.47 10.38 8.91
CA VAL A 20 -5.56 11.23 9.42
C VAL A 20 -6.49 11.66 8.28
N ILE A 21 -5.95 12.14 7.16
CA ILE A 21 -6.73 12.56 5.99
C ILE A 21 -7.55 11.39 5.46
N VAL A 22 -6.91 10.23 5.28
CA VAL A 22 -7.57 9.03 4.77
C VAL A 22 -8.64 8.54 5.74
N ARG A 23 -8.38 8.54 7.04
CA ARG A 23 -9.38 8.17 8.07
C ARG A 23 -10.59 9.10 8.04
N ASN A 24 -10.38 10.40 7.91
CA ASN A 24 -11.46 11.38 7.85
C ASN A 24 -12.25 11.26 6.53
N GLY A 25 -11.54 11.06 5.42
CA GLY A 25 -12.16 10.81 4.11
C GLY A 25 -13.02 9.55 4.12
N PHE A 26 -12.56 8.46 4.76
CA PHE A 26 -13.34 7.23 4.89
C PHE A 26 -14.68 7.40 5.60
N ASN A 27 -14.76 8.31 6.58
CA ASN A 27 -16.03 8.61 7.24
C ASN A 27 -17.01 9.33 6.31
N SER A 28 -16.52 9.98 5.25
CA SER A 28 -17.32 10.72 4.27
C SER A 28 -17.75 9.89 3.06
N PHE A 29 -17.12 8.73 2.79
CA PHE A 29 -17.50 7.85 1.69
C PHE A 29 -18.49 6.77 2.17
N PRO A 30 -19.63 6.57 1.48
CA PRO A 30 -20.52 5.46 1.79
C PRO A 30 -19.76 4.13 1.68
N ILE A 31 -20.00 3.23 2.64
CA ILE A 31 -19.35 1.91 2.78
C ILE A 31 -19.52 1.03 1.52
N THR A 32 -20.45 1.38 0.64
CA THR A 32 -20.73 0.72 -0.64
C THR A 32 -20.05 1.43 -1.81
N VAL A 33 -18.72 1.51 -1.82
CA VAL A 33 -18.00 1.71 -3.09
C VAL A 33 -17.99 0.35 -3.79
N THR A 34 -18.83 0.21 -4.81
CA THR A 34 -18.84 -0.99 -5.65
C THR A 34 -17.61 -0.98 -6.55
N CYS A 35 -16.99 -2.15 -6.75
CA CYS A 35 -15.83 -2.25 -7.62
C CYS A 35 -16.33 -2.43 -9.04
N SER A 36 -16.12 -1.43 -9.91
CA SER A 36 -16.59 -1.49 -11.30
C SER A 36 -16.09 -2.74 -12.03
N ILE A 37 -14.86 -3.19 -11.74
CA ILE A 37 -14.33 -4.44 -12.34
C ILE A 37 -15.22 -5.63 -11.96
N LYS A 38 -15.58 -5.76 -10.69
CA LYS A 38 -16.49 -6.82 -10.23
C LYS A 38 -17.88 -6.65 -10.82
N ASP A 39 -18.38 -5.42 -10.90
CA ASP A 39 -19.71 -5.13 -11.45
C ASP A 39 -19.80 -5.50 -12.95
N TYR A 40 -18.73 -5.28 -13.73
CA TYR A 40 -18.68 -5.61 -15.17
C TYR A 40 -18.29 -7.07 -15.47
N THR A 41 -17.37 -7.65 -14.69
CA THR A 41 -16.77 -8.97 -15.01
C THR A 41 -17.27 -10.10 -14.12
N GLY A 42 -17.87 -9.78 -12.97
CA GLY A 42 -18.16 -10.74 -11.90
C GLY A 42 -16.94 -11.19 -11.09
N LEU A 43 -15.71 -10.83 -11.51
CA LEU A 43 -14.47 -11.31 -10.89
C LEU A 43 -13.98 -10.38 -9.77
N ASP A 44 -13.50 -10.98 -8.69
CA ASP A 44 -12.79 -10.29 -7.61
C ASP A 44 -11.34 -10.03 -8.02
N CYS A 45 -11.06 -8.81 -8.50
CA CYS A 45 -9.68 -8.41 -8.84
C CYS A 45 -8.76 -8.40 -7.61
N PRO A 46 -7.42 -8.40 -7.76
CA PRO A 46 -6.49 -8.43 -6.63
C PRO A 46 -6.66 -7.26 -5.64
N GLY A 47 -7.20 -6.14 -6.12
CA GLY A 47 -7.53 -4.97 -5.30
C GLY A 47 -8.90 -5.01 -4.63
N CYS A 48 -9.78 -5.98 -4.96
CA CYS A 48 -11.12 -6.05 -4.40
C CYS A 48 -11.09 -6.18 -2.87
N GLY A 49 -11.90 -5.35 -2.20
CA GLY A 49 -11.90 -5.24 -0.74
C GLY A 49 -10.75 -4.42 -0.15
N GLY A 50 -9.82 -3.90 -0.95
CA GLY A 50 -8.67 -3.11 -0.47
C GLY A 50 -9.09 -1.87 0.32
N GLN A 51 -10.13 -1.16 -0.15
CA GLN A 51 -10.70 -0.02 0.56
C GLN A 51 -11.18 -0.38 1.98
N ARG A 52 -11.94 -1.48 2.11
CA ARG A 52 -12.40 -2.00 3.40
C ARG A 52 -11.25 -2.50 4.27
N ALA A 53 -10.23 -3.08 3.66
CA ALA A 53 -9.02 -3.51 4.35
C ALA A 53 -8.28 -2.32 4.97
N ILE A 54 -8.10 -1.22 4.22
CA ILE A 54 -7.47 0.00 4.73
C ILE A 54 -8.30 0.61 5.86
N ASP A 55 -9.62 0.73 5.71
CA ASP A 55 -10.51 1.21 6.77
C ASP A 55 -10.40 0.36 8.05
N ALA A 56 -10.37 -0.97 7.91
CA ALA A 56 -10.16 -1.87 9.03
C ALA A 56 -8.78 -1.67 9.69
N LEU A 57 -7.71 -1.46 8.93
CA LEU A 57 -6.37 -1.16 9.46
C LEU A 57 -6.35 0.16 10.23
N LEU A 58 -6.97 1.21 9.71
CA LEU A 58 -7.06 2.51 10.38
C LEU A 58 -7.86 2.46 11.69
N LYS A 59 -8.76 1.48 11.82
CA LYS A 59 -9.52 1.16 13.04
C LYS A 59 -8.81 0.14 13.95
N GLY A 60 -7.58 -0.28 13.60
CA GLY A 60 -6.79 -1.26 14.36
C GLY A 60 -7.24 -2.71 14.22
N LYS A 61 -8.14 -3.02 13.28
CA LYS A 61 -8.73 -4.35 13.08
C LYS A 61 -7.92 -5.19 12.08
N LEU A 62 -6.72 -5.60 12.47
CA LEU A 62 -5.76 -6.31 11.60
C LEU A 62 -6.34 -7.59 10.98
N LYS A 63 -6.97 -8.46 11.77
CA LYS A 63 -7.57 -9.70 11.25
C LYS A 63 -8.66 -9.40 10.23
N GLN A 64 -9.50 -8.41 10.50
CA GLN A 64 -10.58 -8.03 9.58
C GLN A 64 -10.04 -7.49 8.26
N ALA A 65 -8.94 -6.72 8.30
CA ALA A 65 -8.28 -6.24 7.09
C ALA A 65 -7.79 -7.39 6.20
N PHE A 66 -7.23 -8.44 6.80
CA PHE A 66 -6.80 -9.64 6.07
C PHE A 66 -7.98 -10.32 5.36
N TYR A 67 -9.13 -10.46 6.04
CA TYR A 67 -10.33 -11.05 5.45
C TYR A 67 -10.91 -10.22 4.31
N PHE A 68 -10.76 -8.89 4.35
CA PHE A 68 -11.20 -8.04 3.25
C PHE A 68 -10.27 -8.15 2.04
N ASN A 69 -8.96 -8.14 2.25
CA ASN A 69 -7.96 -8.38 1.20
C ASN A 69 -6.66 -8.95 1.80
N GLN A 70 -6.34 -10.19 1.45
CA GLN A 70 -5.19 -10.91 1.99
C GLN A 70 -3.86 -10.31 1.52
N LEU A 71 -3.83 -9.65 0.36
CA LEU A 71 -2.63 -8.98 -0.18
C LEU A 71 -2.37 -7.61 0.44
N ILE A 72 -3.26 -7.09 1.31
CA ILE A 72 -3.13 -5.72 1.82
C ILE A 72 -1.78 -5.45 2.50
N TYR A 73 -1.27 -6.42 3.26
CA TYR A 73 0.02 -6.27 3.96
C TYR A 73 1.20 -6.26 3.00
N VAL A 74 1.13 -7.06 1.93
CA VAL A 74 2.15 -7.07 0.88
C VAL A 74 2.13 -5.73 0.16
N TYR A 75 0.95 -5.23 -0.21
CA TYR A 75 0.79 -3.92 -0.84
C TYR A 75 1.33 -2.78 0.02
N LEU A 76 1.04 -2.77 1.33
CA LEU A 76 1.57 -1.76 2.25
C LEU A 76 3.10 -1.86 2.41
N GLY A 77 3.66 -3.07 2.45
CA GLY A 77 5.11 -3.27 2.50
C GLY A 77 5.80 -2.74 1.23
N VAL A 78 5.27 -3.05 0.06
CA VAL A 78 5.79 -2.56 -1.23
C VAL A 78 5.66 -1.04 -1.32
N LEU A 79 4.51 -0.48 -0.94
CA LEU A 79 4.28 0.96 -0.93
C LEU A 79 5.24 1.68 0.02
N GLY A 80 5.45 1.12 1.23
CA GLY A 80 6.41 1.64 2.20
C GLY A 80 7.84 1.60 1.68
N TYR A 81 8.24 0.50 1.01
CA TYR A 81 9.56 0.40 0.38
C TYR A 81 9.74 1.43 -0.74
N ILE A 82 8.76 1.59 -1.64
CA ILE A 82 8.77 2.62 -2.69
C ILE A 82 8.87 4.02 -2.07
N TYR A 83 8.12 4.28 -0.99
CA TYR A 83 8.14 5.55 -0.29
C TYR A 83 9.53 5.86 0.28
N ILE A 84 10.17 4.90 0.95
CA ILE A 84 11.53 5.07 1.49
C ILE A 84 12.53 5.31 0.36
N LEU A 85 12.47 4.52 -0.72
CA LEU A 85 13.30 4.73 -1.91
C LEU A 85 13.14 6.14 -2.47
N PHE A 86 11.89 6.63 -2.56
CA PHE A 86 11.59 7.96 -3.04
C PHE A 86 12.19 9.05 -2.15
N VAL A 87 11.97 8.97 -0.83
CA VAL A 87 12.47 9.94 0.14
C VAL A 87 13.99 9.98 0.16
N GLU A 88 14.67 8.82 0.28
CA GLU A 88 16.13 8.78 0.34
C GLU A 88 16.76 9.23 -0.99
N THR A 89 16.20 8.85 -2.12
CA THR A 89 16.80 9.11 -3.44
C THR A 89 16.55 10.54 -3.92
N TYR A 90 15.31 11.02 -3.83
CA TYR A 90 14.91 12.29 -4.44
C TYR A 90 14.89 13.46 -3.46
N LEU A 91 14.40 13.27 -2.24
CA LEU A 91 14.30 14.35 -1.26
C LEU A 91 15.61 14.55 -0.51
N ILE A 92 16.19 13.48 0.02
CA ILE A 92 17.43 13.53 0.82
C ILE A 92 18.67 13.52 -0.09
N LYS A 93 18.54 13.06 -1.34
CA LYS A 93 19.63 12.89 -2.32
C LYS A 93 20.75 11.99 -1.79
N ASN A 94 20.38 10.92 -1.10
CA ASN A 94 21.29 9.93 -0.54
C ASN A 94 21.87 9.02 -1.64
N LYS A 95 23.01 9.43 -2.20
CA LYS A 95 23.68 8.74 -3.31
C LYS A 95 24.07 7.29 -2.97
N VAL A 96 24.48 7.02 -1.72
CA VAL A 96 24.85 5.66 -1.27
C VAL A 96 23.62 4.75 -1.26
N PHE A 97 22.49 5.27 -0.77
CA PHE A 97 21.23 4.51 -0.76
C PHE A 97 20.75 4.21 -2.17
N LYS A 98 20.79 5.20 -3.08
CA LYS A 98 20.41 5.03 -4.49
C LYS A 98 21.22 3.94 -5.20
N GLN A 99 22.51 3.83 -4.91
CA GLN A 99 23.39 2.85 -5.55
C GLN A 99 23.17 1.43 -5.01
N ARG A 100 22.77 1.31 -3.74
CA ARG A 100 22.67 0.02 -3.04
C ARG A 100 21.26 -0.57 -3.06
N PHE A 101 20.24 0.28 -3.12
CA PHE A 101 18.84 -0.13 -3.00
C PHE A 101 18.08 0.24 -4.28
N GLY A 102 17.46 -0.78 -4.88
CA GLY A 102 16.64 -0.67 -6.08
C GLY A 102 15.72 -1.88 -6.19
N PHE A 103 14.94 -1.95 -7.26
CA PHE A 103 14.13 -3.12 -7.56
C PHE A 103 14.96 -4.11 -8.39
N ALA A 104 15.30 -5.26 -7.79
CA ALA A 104 15.82 -6.37 -8.57
C ALA A 104 14.72 -6.90 -9.49
N ASN A 105 15.05 -7.26 -10.73
CA ASN A 105 14.08 -7.82 -11.68
C ASN A 105 13.33 -9.02 -11.09
N TRP A 106 14.03 -9.86 -10.33
CA TRP A 106 13.41 -10.99 -9.64
C TRP A 106 12.31 -10.57 -8.66
N PHE A 107 12.51 -9.50 -7.89
CA PHE A 107 11.48 -8.98 -6.97
C PHE A 107 10.22 -8.55 -7.72
N VAL A 108 10.37 -7.83 -8.83
CA VAL A 108 9.24 -7.37 -9.65
C VAL A 108 8.48 -8.57 -10.22
N ILE A 109 9.20 -9.55 -10.76
CA ILE A 109 8.62 -10.79 -11.29
C ILE A 109 7.88 -11.53 -10.17
N SER A 110 8.51 -11.75 -9.01
CA SER A 110 7.87 -12.41 -7.86
C SER A 110 6.60 -11.70 -7.39
N PHE A 111 6.61 -10.37 -7.34
CA PHE A 111 5.45 -9.59 -6.93
C PHE A 111 4.30 -9.71 -7.94
N ILE A 112 4.58 -9.62 -9.24
CA ILE A 112 3.59 -9.82 -10.31
C ILE A 112 3.04 -11.25 -10.26
N SER A 113 3.91 -12.25 -10.15
CA SER A 113 3.51 -13.66 -10.05
C SER A 113 2.62 -13.90 -8.83
N LEU A 114 2.93 -13.29 -7.67
CA LEU A 114 2.10 -13.38 -6.47
C LEU A 114 0.70 -12.77 -6.68
N ILE A 115 0.62 -11.60 -7.32
CA ILE A 115 -0.66 -10.94 -7.63
C ILE A 115 -1.51 -11.81 -8.56
N LEU A 116 -0.91 -12.37 -9.62
CA LEU A 116 -1.59 -13.23 -10.58
C LEU A 116 -2.06 -14.53 -9.92
N LEU A 117 -1.21 -15.16 -9.10
CA LEU A 117 -1.58 -16.36 -8.36
C LEU A 117 -2.74 -16.09 -7.41
N PHE A 118 -2.71 -14.97 -6.68
CA PHE A 118 -3.80 -14.57 -5.81
C PHE A 118 -5.10 -14.30 -6.59
N PHE A 119 -5.00 -13.66 -7.76
CA PHE A 119 -6.16 -13.44 -8.63
C PHE A 119 -6.84 -14.76 -9.00
N ILE A 120 -6.04 -15.76 -9.43
CA ILE A 120 -6.56 -17.08 -9.80
C ILE A 120 -7.18 -17.76 -8.58
N ILE A 121 -6.45 -17.85 -7.46
CA ILE A 121 -6.92 -18.52 -6.23
C ILE A 121 -8.24 -17.92 -5.71
N ARG A 122 -8.41 -16.60 -5.80
CA ARG A 122 -9.60 -15.92 -5.27
C ARG A 122 -10.84 -16.08 -6.17
N ASN A 123 -10.67 -16.45 -7.43
CA ASN A 123 -11.76 -16.57 -8.41
C ASN A 123 -12.02 -18.03 -8.83
N LEU A 124 -11.36 -18.99 -8.17
CA LEU A 124 -11.70 -20.42 -8.21
C LEU A 124 -12.81 -20.71 -7.20
#